data_AF-L0A7C5-F1
#
_entry.id   AF-L0A7C5-F1
#
_cell.length_a   1.000
_cell.length_b   1.000
_cell.length_c   1.000
_cell.angle_alpha   90.00
_cell.angle_beta   90.00
_cell.angle_gamma   90.00
#
_symmetry.space_group_name_H-M   'P 1'
#
loop_
_entity.id
_entity.type
_entity.pdbx_description
1 polymer ?
#
loop_
_entity_poly.entity_id
_entity_poly.type
_entity_poly.pdbx_seq_one_letter_code
_entity_poly.pdbx_strand_id
1 'polypeptide(L)'
;MLQFVFGRVCLTVAFATAPLALAQVNERASVEQVVREMEATISRGDGPAYLRLVDLREPVFAAEHRNFVRDWQSKPPKSLTITASNIAVEDAVAYADLRWAWRREETARSATFAAEFRKVNGAWRYAGERWNEVQVGGARVLWQDQQEATARAMASELGALQSQVARELGFPAAPQPVLKLYSSSEALSASVQLSLQPVAGWNEPGEAVKLARPGWPGSRSTLLHELTHHAVFERYGAGQARLPWWLHEGIAQYVASTGWPATQRETYLQRSANWQKRGELPEFSRLAVFESTPDALWGYVYAQGYAFVRFAVELHGMGALTDFMERVARGADLGEASTASFGKSFEAMDEAFRLWLKDGAERT
;
A
#
# COMPACT_ATOMS: atom_id res chain seq x y z
N MET A 1 -71.82 -1.98 55.10
CA MET A 1 -72.04 -0.86 54.16
C MET A 1 -70.89 0.14 54.36
N LEU A 2 -70.40 0.75 53.27
CA LEU A 2 -69.19 1.59 53.11
C LEU A 2 -67.90 0.79 52.81
N GLN A 3 -67.61 0.45 51.55
CA GLN A 3 -67.08 1.23 50.42
C GLN A 3 -65.54 1.40 50.42
N PHE A 4 -64.92 0.59 49.56
CA PHE A 4 -63.55 0.68 49.09
C PHE A 4 -63.31 1.96 48.26
N VAL A 5 -62.17 2.62 48.48
CA VAL A 5 -61.62 3.59 47.53
C VAL A 5 -60.19 3.18 47.18
N PHE A 6 -60.01 2.73 45.93
CA PHE A 6 -58.72 2.50 45.30
C PHE A 6 -58.08 3.86 44.92
N GLY A 7 -56.96 4.22 45.54
CA GLY A 7 -56.11 5.32 45.10
C GLY A 7 -55.08 4.82 44.07
N ARG A 8 -55.20 5.27 42.82
CA ARG A 8 -54.23 5.04 41.75
C ARG A 8 -52.90 5.74 42.08
N VAL A 9 -51.81 4.98 42.12
CA VAL A 9 -50.45 5.53 42.05
C VAL A 9 -50.13 5.80 40.57
N CYS A 10 -50.13 7.07 40.17
CA CYS A 10 -49.54 7.49 38.90
C CYS A 10 -48.02 7.44 39.02
N LEU A 11 -47.39 6.45 38.39
CA LEU A 11 -45.94 6.42 38.21
C LEU A 11 -45.60 7.34 37.03
N THR A 12 -45.16 8.57 37.31
CA THR A 12 -44.62 9.47 36.29
C THR A 12 -43.21 9.00 35.93
N VAL A 13 -43.06 8.25 34.83
CA VAL A 13 -41.75 7.98 34.23
C VAL A 13 -41.30 9.26 33.53
N ALA A 14 -40.46 10.04 34.20
CA ALA A 14 -39.80 11.20 33.58
C ALA A 14 -38.73 10.69 32.61
N PHE A 15 -38.89 10.95 31.32
CA PHE A 15 -37.88 10.70 30.30
C PHE A 15 -36.67 11.63 30.51
N ALA A 16 -35.56 11.08 31.00
CA ALA A 16 -34.27 11.76 31.09
C ALA A 16 -33.52 11.80 29.75
N THR A 17 -34.19 12.15 28.65
CA THR A 17 -33.66 12.01 27.27
C THR A 17 -32.94 13.26 26.72
N ALA A 18 -33.18 14.45 27.28
CA ALA A 18 -32.65 15.70 26.74
C ALA A 18 -31.12 15.93 26.88
N PRO A 19 -30.45 15.66 28.03
CA PRO A 19 -29.02 15.94 28.17
C PRO A 19 -28.14 14.95 27.37
N LEU A 20 -28.57 13.70 27.24
CA LEU A 20 -27.89 12.68 26.44
C LEU A 20 -27.94 13.02 24.93
N ALA A 21 -29.09 13.48 24.44
CA ALA A 21 -29.25 13.89 23.05
C ALA A 21 -28.36 15.10 22.69
N LEU A 22 -28.28 16.10 23.56
CA LEU A 22 -27.41 17.27 23.36
C LEU A 22 -25.92 16.92 23.41
N ALA A 23 -25.52 16.04 24.33
CA ALA A 23 -24.14 15.54 24.39
C ALA A 23 -23.77 14.79 23.11
N GLN A 24 -24.62 13.89 22.61
CA GLN A 24 -24.38 13.18 21.34
C GLN A 24 -24.30 14.12 20.13
N VAL A 25 -25.13 15.17 20.07
CA VAL A 25 -25.05 16.19 19.02
C VAL A 25 -23.70 16.92 19.04
N ASN A 26 -23.19 17.25 20.24
CA ASN A 26 -21.89 17.91 20.40
C ASN A 26 -20.72 16.99 20.01
N GLU A 27 -20.78 15.70 20.35
CA GLU A 27 -19.74 14.74 19.96
C GLU A 27 -19.71 14.53 18.44
N ARG A 28 -20.87 14.39 17.79
CA ARG A 28 -20.96 14.33 16.34
C ARG A 28 -20.38 15.57 15.68
N ALA A 29 -20.75 16.75 16.16
CA ALA A 29 -20.22 18.02 15.63
C ALA A 29 -18.68 18.11 15.78
N SER A 30 -18.12 17.51 16.83
CA SER A 30 -16.68 17.43 17.07
C SER A 30 -15.97 16.48 16.10
N VAL A 31 -16.59 15.35 15.73
CA VAL A 31 -16.07 14.47 14.67
C VAL A 31 -16.10 15.18 13.31
N GLU A 32 -17.19 15.87 12.99
CA GLU A 32 -17.29 16.69 11.76
C GLU A 32 -16.24 17.81 11.73
N GLN A 33 -15.92 18.40 12.90
CA GLN A 33 -14.86 19.39 13.05
C GLN A 33 -13.48 18.79 12.68
N VAL A 34 -13.14 17.60 13.16
CA VAL A 34 -11.89 16.91 12.80
C VAL A 34 -11.78 16.76 11.29
N VAL A 35 -12.86 16.35 10.62
CA VAL A 35 -12.88 16.15 9.16
C VAL A 35 -12.68 17.48 8.41
N ARG A 36 -13.35 18.55 8.83
CA ARG A 36 -13.13 19.90 8.27
C ARG A 36 -11.68 20.36 8.47
N GLU A 37 -11.10 20.08 9.63
CA GLU A 37 -9.71 20.44 9.92
C GLU A 37 -8.72 19.59 9.11
N MET A 38 -9.00 18.32 8.84
CA MET A 38 -8.20 17.47 7.95
C MET A 38 -8.16 18.07 6.54
N GLU A 39 -9.31 18.43 5.97
CA GLU A 39 -9.39 19.09 4.66
C GLU A 39 -8.57 20.40 4.68
N ALA A 40 -8.84 21.26 5.66
CA ALA A 40 -8.21 22.58 5.73
C ALA A 40 -6.68 22.52 5.94
N THR A 41 -6.17 21.52 6.68
CA THR A 41 -4.72 21.33 6.88
C THR A 41 -4.04 20.83 5.62
N ILE A 42 -4.64 19.88 4.90
CA ILE A 42 -4.12 19.42 3.60
C ILE A 42 -4.14 20.57 2.58
N SER A 43 -5.24 21.33 2.48
CA SER A 43 -5.34 22.46 1.55
C SER A 43 -4.31 23.56 1.82
N ARG A 44 -3.85 23.72 3.05
CA ARG A 44 -2.80 24.70 3.42
C ARG A 44 -1.37 24.13 3.37
N GLY A 45 -1.19 22.84 3.11
CA GLY A 45 0.13 22.21 3.15
C GLY A 45 0.68 21.93 4.57
N ASP A 46 -0.15 21.98 5.61
CA ASP A 46 0.27 21.91 7.02
C ASP A 46 0.28 20.46 7.56
N GLY A 47 1.34 19.73 7.22
CA GLY A 47 1.57 18.34 7.64
C GLY A 47 1.55 18.14 9.16
N PRO A 48 2.30 18.94 9.94
CA PRO A 48 2.29 18.84 11.40
C PRO A 48 0.91 19.06 12.02
N ALA A 49 0.09 19.98 11.49
CA ALA A 49 -1.28 20.14 11.97
C ALA A 49 -2.17 18.95 11.61
N TYR A 50 -2.07 18.44 10.38
CA TYR A 50 -2.79 17.23 9.99
C TYR A 50 -2.46 16.05 10.91
N LEU A 51 -1.18 15.80 11.18
CA LEU A 51 -0.74 14.70 12.05
C LEU A 51 -1.25 14.82 13.49
N ARG A 52 -1.54 16.02 14.00
CA ARG A 52 -2.20 16.19 15.30
C ARG A 52 -3.65 15.73 15.30
N LEU A 53 -4.30 15.65 14.14
CA LEU A 53 -5.68 15.17 13.98
C LEU A 53 -5.76 13.65 13.90
N VAL A 54 -4.63 12.95 13.75
CA VAL A 54 -4.56 11.50 13.54
C VAL A 54 -4.19 10.78 14.84
N ASP A 55 -4.78 9.59 15.07
CA ASP A 55 -4.40 8.71 16.18
C ASP A 55 -3.13 7.93 15.83
N LEU A 56 -1.97 8.52 16.13
CA LEU A 56 -0.65 7.96 15.79
C LEU A 56 -0.12 6.93 16.80
N ARG A 57 -0.97 6.37 17.68
CA ARG A 57 -0.53 5.40 18.71
C ARG A 57 -0.14 4.05 18.12
N GLU A 58 -0.72 3.67 16.99
CA GLU A 58 -0.35 2.43 16.29
C GLU A 58 0.81 2.75 15.31
N PRO A 59 2.00 2.11 15.47
CA PRO A 59 3.19 2.49 14.72
C PRO A 59 3.09 2.36 13.20
N VAL A 60 2.42 1.33 12.69
CA VAL A 60 2.27 1.11 11.24
C VAL A 60 1.41 2.21 10.64
N PHE A 61 0.26 2.49 11.24
CA PHE A 61 -0.63 3.57 10.86
C PHE A 61 0.03 4.96 10.99
N ALA A 62 0.89 5.14 11.99
CA ALA A 62 1.67 6.37 12.12
C ALA A 62 2.71 6.52 10.99
N ALA A 63 3.32 5.43 10.53
CA ALA A 63 4.22 5.47 9.37
C ALA A 63 3.45 5.80 8.07
N GLU A 64 2.31 5.13 7.85
CA GLU A 64 1.42 5.37 6.72
C GLU A 64 1.01 6.85 6.62
N HIS A 65 0.58 7.46 7.72
CA HIS A 65 0.18 8.87 7.70
C HIS A 65 1.35 9.84 7.52
N ARG A 66 2.57 9.48 7.92
CA ARG A 66 3.76 10.29 7.61
C ARG A 66 4.15 10.20 6.12
N ASN A 67 3.99 9.03 5.49
CA ASN A 67 4.15 8.85 4.05
C ASN A 67 3.06 9.63 3.29
N PHE A 68 1.81 9.51 3.72
CA PHE A 68 0.68 10.24 3.16
C PHE A 68 0.90 11.76 3.18
N VAL A 69 1.37 12.30 4.32
CA VAL A 69 1.73 13.73 4.45
C VAL A 69 2.83 14.14 3.47
N ARG A 70 3.88 13.33 3.33
CA ARG A 70 4.97 13.61 2.38
C ARG A 70 4.47 13.67 0.93
N ASP A 71 3.55 12.79 0.55
CA ASP A 71 2.97 12.78 -0.79
C ASP A 71 2.28 14.11 -1.12
N TRP A 72 1.26 14.52 -0.36
CA TRP A 72 0.51 15.72 -0.70
C TRP A 72 1.26 17.02 -0.40
N GLN A 73 2.33 17.01 0.41
CA GLN A 73 3.23 18.16 0.52
C GLN A 73 4.11 18.33 -0.72
N SER A 74 4.56 17.22 -1.31
CA SER A 74 5.36 17.22 -2.54
C SER A 74 4.51 17.43 -3.80
N LYS A 75 3.33 16.81 -3.83
CA LYS A 75 2.40 16.74 -4.97
C LYS A 75 0.99 17.13 -4.51
N PRO A 76 0.74 18.40 -4.12
CA PRO A 76 -0.53 18.82 -3.57
C PRO A 76 -1.68 18.66 -4.58
N PRO A 77 -2.87 18.21 -4.13
CA PRO A 77 -4.05 18.19 -4.97
C PRO A 77 -4.46 19.62 -5.37
N LYS A 78 -4.98 19.80 -6.59
CA LYS A 78 -5.50 21.09 -7.07
C LYS A 78 -6.77 21.52 -6.35
N SER A 79 -7.57 20.54 -5.93
CA SER A 79 -8.75 20.72 -5.08
C SER A 79 -8.93 19.49 -4.23
N LEU A 80 -9.47 19.65 -3.02
CA LEU A 80 -9.81 18.56 -2.12
C LEU A 80 -11.09 18.91 -1.38
N THR A 81 -11.98 17.94 -1.23
CA THR A 81 -13.17 18.01 -0.38
C THR A 81 -13.27 16.69 0.39
N ILE A 82 -13.45 16.79 1.70
CA ILE A 82 -13.66 15.64 2.59
C ILE A 82 -15.00 15.84 3.30
N THR A 83 -15.93 14.91 3.08
CA THR A 83 -17.24 14.94 3.75
C THR A 83 -17.42 13.71 4.61
N ALA A 84 -18.03 13.88 5.77
CA ALA A 84 -18.47 12.79 6.64
C ALA A 84 -19.99 12.68 6.65
N SER A 85 -20.48 11.44 6.59
CA SER A 85 -21.89 11.09 6.73
C SER A 85 -22.07 9.91 7.66
N ASN A 86 -23.33 9.64 8.07
CA ASN A 86 -23.68 8.48 8.91
C ASN A 86 -22.85 8.38 10.19
N ILE A 87 -22.58 9.52 10.83
CA ILE A 87 -21.74 9.59 12.03
C ILE A 87 -22.50 8.96 13.20
N ALA A 88 -21.94 7.88 13.72
CA ALA A 88 -22.39 7.19 14.93
C ALA A 88 -21.31 7.33 15.99
N VAL A 89 -21.68 7.82 17.18
CA VAL A 89 -20.77 7.97 18.31
C VAL A 89 -21.14 6.94 19.38
N GLU A 90 -20.15 6.14 19.78
CA GLU A 90 -20.22 5.10 20.80
C GLU A 90 -19.10 5.34 21.82
N ASP A 91 -19.44 6.07 22.89
CA ASP A 91 -18.51 6.49 23.95
C ASP A 91 -17.25 7.20 23.42
N ALA A 92 -16.11 6.50 23.44
CA ALA A 92 -14.80 7.01 23.02
C ALA A 92 -14.44 6.62 21.57
N VAL A 93 -15.37 6.02 20.83
CA VAL A 93 -15.22 5.63 19.43
C VAL A 93 -16.34 6.26 18.61
N ALA A 94 -16.05 6.68 17.40
CA ALA A 94 -17.07 7.09 16.45
C ALA A 94 -16.78 6.49 15.08
N TYR A 95 -17.83 6.19 14.34
CA TYR A 95 -17.78 5.69 12.98
C TYR A 95 -18.42 6.69 12.04
N ALA A 96 -17.87 6.85 10.85
CA ALA A 96 -18.45 7.69 9.81
C ALA A 96 -18.12 7.14 8.43
N ASP A 97 -18.98 7.39 7.45
CA ASP A 97 -18.62 7.22 6.05
C ASP A 97 -17.88 8.48 5.58
N LEU A 98 -16.61 8.34 5.20
CA LEU A 98 -15.83 9.43 4.62
C LEU A 98 -15.86 9.33 3.11
N ARG A 99 -16.14 10.46 2.45
CA ARG A 99 -15.94 10.63 1.02
C ARG A 99 -14.86 11.69 0.80
N TRP A 100 -13.80 11.27 0.13
CA TRP A 100 -12.74 12.13 -0.35
C TRP A 100 -12.97 12.37 -1.84
N ALA A 101 -12.96 13.63 -2.27
CA ALA A 101 -13.01 14.01 -3.67
C ALA A 101 -11.89 15.01 -3.95
N TRP A 102 -11.04 14.72 -4.94
CA TRP A 102 -9.89 15.56 -5.24
C TRP A 102 -9.59 15.63 -6.73
N ARG A 103 -8.81 16.64 -7.13
CA ARG A 103 -8.31 16.77 -8.50
C ARG A 103 -6.79 16.78 -8.51
N ARG A 104 -6.20 15.97 -9.39
CA ARG A 104 -4.79 16.04 -9.78
C ARG A 104 -4.76 16.48 -11.23
N GLU A 105 -4.18 17.66 -11.48
CA GLU A 105 -4.18 18.25 -12.83
C GLU A 105 -5.60 18.27 -13.42
N GLU A 106 -5.83 17.58 -14.54
CA GLU A 106 -7.13 17.47 -15.19
C GLU A 106 -8.00 16.31 -14.70
N THR A 107 -7.44 15.38 -13.92
CA THR A 107 -8.12 14.17 -13.45
C THR A 107 -8.84 14.39 -12.13
N ALA A 108 -10.16 14.21 -12.13
CA ALA A 108 -10.95 14.11 -10.90
C ALA A 108 -10.92 12.68 -10.36
N ARG A 109 -10.79 12.54 -9.05
CA ARG A 109 -10.81 11.27 -8.32
C ARG A 109 -11.72 11.37 -7.10
N SER A 110 -12.25 10.24 -6.67
CA SER A 110 -12.97 10.15 -5.40
C SER A 110 -12.86 8.75 -4.80
N ALA A 111 -12.88 8.68 -3.48
CA ALA A 111 -12.94 7.45 -2.72
C ALA A 111 -13.97 7.60 -1.59
N THR A 112 -14.68 6.52 -1.29
CA THR A 112 -15.57 6.43 -0.13
C THR A 112 -15.17 5.22 0.69
N PHE A 113 -15.06 5.38 2.01
CA PHE A 113 -14.78 4.29 2.93
C PHE A 113 -15.34 4.58 4.31
N ALA A 114 -15.71 3.52 5.04
CA ALA A 114 -16.02 3.61 6.46
C ALA A 114 -14.75 3.94 7.24
N ALA A 115 -14.85 4.88 8.17
CA ALA A 115 -13.77 5.37 8.99
C ALA A 115 -14.07 5.20 10.48
N GLU A 116 -12.99 5.14 11.26
CA GLU A 116 -13.04 5.14 12.71
C GLU A 116 -12.37 6.42 13.25
N PHE A 117 -12.94 6.95 14.32
CA PHE A 117 -12.39 8.04 15.11
C PHE A 117 -12.30 7.57 16.56
N ARG A 118 -11.25 7.99 17.27
CA ARG A 118 -11.05 7.66 18.68
C ARG A 118 -10.86 8.91 19.51
N LYS A 119 -11.46 8.93 20.69
CA LYS A 119 -11.25 9.99 21.66
C LYS A 119 -9.96 9.73 22.44
N VAL A 120 -8.94 10.53 22.17
CA VAL A 120 -7.62 10.45 22.79
C VAL A 120 -7.41 11.70 23.63
N ASN A 121 -7.23 11.54 24.95
CA ASN A 121 -7.08 12.64 25.90
C ASN A 121 -8.18 13.72 25.77
N GLY A 122 -9.43 13.27 25.60
CA GLY A 122 -10.60 14.15 25.48
C GLY A 122 -10.85 14.76 24.10
N ALA A 123 -9.95 14.57 23.13
CA ALA A 123 -10.10 15.06 21.76
C ALA A 123 -10.29 13.92 20.75
N TRP A 124 -11.18 14.12 19.78
CA TRP A 124 -11.34 13.16 18.67
C TRP A 124 -10.12 13.19 17.75
N ARG A 125 -9.73 12.00 17.29
CA ARG A 125 -8.65 11.77 16.34
C ARG A 125 -9.11 10.80 15.27
N TYR A 126 -8.74 11.04 14.02
CA TYR A 126 -8.93 10.12 12.92
C TYR A 126 -8.07 8.87 13.14
N ALA A 127 -8.71 7.70 13.19
CA ALA A 127 -8.07 6.42 13.49
C ALA A 127 -8.00 5.49 12.27
N GLY A 128 -8.20 6.04 11.07
CA GLY A 128 -8.10 5.31 9.81
C GLY A 128 -9.44 4.80 9.30
N GLU A 129 -9.36 3.87 8.36
CA GLU A 129 -10.53 3.12 7.91
C GLU A 129 -11.04 2.20 9.02
N ARG A 130 -12.33 1.90 8.98
CA ARG A 130 -12.93 0.89 9.86
C ARG A 130 -12.54 -0.50 9.33
N TRP A 131 -11.82 -1.25 10.14
CA TRP A 131 -11.32 -2.58 9.80
C TRP A 131 -12.07 -3.66 10.57
N ASN A 132 -12.43 -4.73 9.89
CA ASN A 132 -12.61 -6.03 10.53
C ASN A 132 -11.25 -6.74 10.58
N GLU A 133 -11.09 -7.70 11.48
CA GLU A 133 -9.80 -8.38 11.69
C GLU A 133 -9.95 -9.90 11.76
N VAL A 134 -9.00 -10.60 11.18
CA VAL A 134 -8.78 -12.04 11.35
C VAL A 134 -7.33 -12.26 11.77
N GLN A 135 -7.13 -13.15 12.75
CA GLN A 135 -5.82 -13.65 13.14
C GLN A 135 -5.77 -15.17 12.98
N VAL A 136 -4.80 -15.68 12.22
CA VAL A 136 -4.56 -17.12 12.03
C VAL A 136 -3.06 -17.38 12.04
N GLY A 137 -2.59 -18.27 12.91
CA GLY A 137 -1.17 -18.66 12.93
C GLY A 137 -0.18 -17.51 13.14
N GLY A 138 -0.59 -16.45 13.84
CA GLY A 138 0.20 -15.22 14.02
C GLY A 138 0.04 -14.17 12.91
N ALA A 139 -0.52 -14.53 11.75
CA ALA A 139 -0.81 -13.60 10.68
C ALA A 139 -2.01 -12.73 11.04
N ARG A 140 -1.87 -11.41 10.91
CA ARG A 140 -2.92 -10.42 11.15
C ARG A 140 -3.39 -9.82 9.83
N VAL A 141 -4.66 -10.02 9.51
CA VAL A 141 -5.28 -9.53 8.27
C VAL A 141 -6.48 -8.66 8.62
N LEU A 142 -6.37 -7.38 8.27
CA LEU A 142 -7.44 -6.39 8.33
C LEU A 142 -8.19 -6.38 7.01
N TRP A 143 -9.52 -6.30 7.04
CA TRP A 143 -10.34 -6.35 5.83
C TRP A 143 -11.60 -5.46 5.93
N GLN A 144 -12.05 -5.01 4.76
CA GLN A 144 -13.28 -4.25 4.55
C GLN A 144 -14.34 -5.07 3.81
N ASP A 145 -15.61 -4.70 3.97
CA ASP A 145 -16.75 -5.29 3.26
C ASP A 145 -16.77 -6.83 3.32
N GLN A 146 -17.34 -7.54 2.36
CA GLN A 146 -17.59 -8.99 2.49
C GLN A 146 -16.35 -9.86 2.17
N GLN A 147 -15.21 -9.59 2.82
CA GLN A 147 -13.91 -10.22 2.53
C GLN A 147 -13.41 -11.20 3.60
N GLU A 148 -14.22 -11.58 4.59
CA GLU A 148 -13.77 -12.45 5.69
C GLU A 148 -13.17 -13.79 5.21
N ALA A 149 -13.82 -14.48 4.28
CA ALA A 149 -13.33 -15.76 3.75
C ALA A 149 -11.97 -15.60 3.05
N THR A 150 -11.82 -14.55 2.24
CA THR A 150 -10.55 -14.19 1.59
C THR A 150 -9.48 -13.88 2.64
N ALA A 151 -9.82 -13.08 3.65
CA ALA A 151 -8.90 -12.72 4.73
C ALA A 151 -8.40 -13.94 5.51
N ARG A 152 -9.31 -14.87 5.87
CA ARG A 152 -8.95 -16.13 6.55
C ARG A 152 -8.05 -17.03 5.69
N ALA A 153 -8.35 -17.16 4.40
CA ALA A 153 -7.54 -17.95 3.49
C ALA A 153 -6.13 -17.37 3.33
N MET A 154 -6.03 -16.05 3.11
CA MET A 154 -4.75 -15.35 3.03
C MET A 154 -3.95 -15.44 4.32
N ALA A 155 -4.59 -15.25 5.49
CA ALA A 155 -3.94 -15.38 6.80
C ALA A 155 -3.34 -16.78 7.00
N SER A 156 -4.06 -17.82 6.56
CA SER A 156 -3.61 -19.21 6.67
C SER A 156 -2.41 -19.55 5.78
N GLU A 157 -2.26 -18.85 4.64
CA GLU A 157 -1.18 -19.08 3.67
C GLU A 157 0.00 -18.11 3.80
N LEU A 158 -0.16 -17.01 4.55
CA LEU A 158 0.81 -15.91 4.60
C LEU A 158 2.24 -16.37 4.94
N GLY A 159 2.39 -17.17 6.01
CA GLY A 159 3.71 -17.66 6.42
C GLY A 159 4.40 -18.53 5.36
N ALA A 160 3.65 -19.34 4.61
CA ALA A 160 4.18 -20.16 3.53
C ALA A 160 4.63 -19.30 2.33
N LEU A 161 3.85 -18.28 1.99
CA LEU A 161 4.18 -17.33 0.91
C LEU A 161 5.38 -16.45 1.27
N GLN A 162 5.51 -16.00 2.51
CA GLN A 162 6.71 -15.31 2.98
C GLN A 162 7.95 -16.21 2.94
N SER A 163 7.80 -17.48 3.35
CA SER A 163 8.88 -18.45 3.26
C SER A 163 9.28 -18.73 1.81
N GLN A 164 8.32 -18.69 0.87
CA GLN A 164 8.61 -18.76 -0.56
C GLN A 164 9.43 -17.55 -0.99
N VAL A 165 8.99 -16.32 -0.71
CA VAL A 165 9.74 -15.09 -1.05
C VAL A 165 11.17 -15.14 -0.50
N ALA A 166 11.35 -15.49 0.77
CA ALA A 166 12.67 -15.60 1.39
C ALA A 166 13.58 -16.61 0.68
N ARG A 167 13.05 -17.78 0.29
CA ARG A 167 13.80 -18.78 -0.49
C ARG A 167 14.15 -18.28 -1.88
N GLU A 168 13.20 -17.66 -2.59
CA GLU A 168 13.43 -17.15 -3.94
C GLU A 168 14.50 -16.05 -3.96
N LEU A 169 14.57 -15.22 -2.92
CA LEU A 169 15.59 -14.15 -2.79
C LEU A 169 16.91 -14.63 -2.17
N GLY A 170 16.92 -15.79 -1.50
CA GLY A 170 18.05 -16.18 -0.64
C GLY A 170 18.19 -15.29 0.60
N PHE A 171 17.10 -14.70 1.08
CA PHE A 171 17.06 -13.86 2.28
C PHE A 171 16.67 -14.68 3.52
N PRO A 172 17.01 -14.20 4.73
CA PRO A 172 16.31 -14.65 5.93
C PRO A 172 14.82 -14.29 5.85
N ALA A 173 13.99 -15.02 6.58
CA ALA A 173 12.56 -14.70 6.66
C ALA A 173 12.36 -13.32 7.30
N ALA A 174 11.65 -12.45 6.59
CA ALA A 174 11.23 -11.15 7.11
C ALA A 174 10.14 -11.30 8.19
N PRO A 175 10.01 -10.35 9.13
CA PRO A 175 8.86 -10.30 10.04
C PRO A 175 7.53 -10.36 9.30
N GLN A 176 6.50 -10.95 9.90
CA GLN A 176 5.16 -11.00 9.28
C GLN A 176 4.56 -9.59 9.19
N PRO A 177 4.21 -9.08 7.99
CA PRO A 177 3.53 -7.80 7.89
C PRO A 177 2.07 -7.93 8.30
N VAL A 178 1.46 -6.81 8.69
CA VAL A 178 0.00 -6.69 8.71
C VAL A 178 -0.48 -6.63 7.26
N LEU A 179 -1.51 -7.42 6.92
CA LEU A 179 -2.19 -7.29 5.64
C LEU A 179 -3.44 -6.41 5.79
N LYS A 180 -3.68 -5.52 4.82
CA LYS A 180 -4.92 -4.72 4.71
C LYS A 180 -5.61 -4.97 3.37
N LEU A 181 -6.84 -5.48 3.41
CA LEU A 181 -7.63 -5.80 2.23
C LEU A 181 -8.70 -4.73 2.01
N TYR A 182 -8.44 -3.84 1.07
CA TYR A 182 -9.33 -2.75 0.68
C TYR A 182 -10.42 -3.25 -0.25
N SER A 183 -11.62 -2.66 -0.15
CA SER A 183 -12.72 -3.00 -1.07
C SER A 183 -12.71 -2.21 -2.38
N SER A 184 -11.80 -1.26 -2.55
CA SER A 184 -11.58 -0.55 -3.82
C SER A 184 -10.12 -0.10 -4.00
N SER A 185 -9.69 0.00 -5.26
CA SER A 185 -8.35 0.52 -5.60
C SER A 185 -8.27 2.01 -5.36
N GLU A 186 -9.38 2.73 -5.49
CA GLU A 186 -9.53 4.14 -5.20
C GLU A 186 -9.36 4.43 -3.70
N ALA A 187 -10.00 3.64 -2.82
CA ALA A 187 -9.82 3.79 -1.38
C ALA A 187 -8.40 3.42 -0.94
N LEU A 188 -7.82 2.33 -1.48
CA LEU A 188 -6.43 2.00 -1.22
C LEU A 188 -5.52 3.19 -1.59
N SER A 189 -5.64 3.71 -2.81
CA SER A 189 -4.77 4.80 -3.28
C SER A 189 -4.98 6.08 -2.45
N ALA A 190 -6.24 6.42 -2.14
CA ALA A 190 -6.56 7.55 -1.27
C ALA A 190 -5.98 7.43 0.15
N SER A 191 -5.77 6.21 0.65
CA SER A 191 -5.17 5.96 1.97
C SER A 191 -3.65 6.07 2.00
N VAL A 192 -2.96 5.96 0.85
CA VAL A 192 -1.50 5.95 0.76
C VAL A 192 -0.95 7.25 0.17
N GLN A 193 -1.51 7.72 -0.95
CA GLN A 193 -1.02 8.86 -1.72
C GLN A 193 -2.16 9.44 -2.57
N LEU A 194 -2.52 10.71 -2.35
CA LEU A 194 -3.51 11.39 -3.19
C LEU A 194 -3.01 11.57 -4.63
N SER A 195 -1.69 11.62 -4.83
CA SER A 195 -1.10 11.74 -6.16
C SER A 195 -1.18 10.43 -6.96
N LEU A 196 -1.30 9.28 -6.30
CA LEU A 196 -1.24 7.94 -6.90
C LEU A 196 -2.53 7.55 -7.62
N GLN A 197 -2.39 6.99 -8.83
CA GLN A 197 -3.49 6.39 -9.57
C GLN A 197 -3.98 5.07 -8.91
N PRO A 198 -5.21 4.60 -9.15
CA PRO A 198 -5.68 3.35 -8.58
C PRO A 198 -4.72 2.18 -8.81
N VAL A 199 -4.21 1.59 -7.71
CA VAL A 199 -3.32 0.41 -7.75
C VAL A 199 -4.00 -0.85 -7.19
N ALA A 200 -3.45 -2.01 -7.53
CA ALA A 200 -3.93 -3.32 -7.05
C ALA A 200 -3.27 -3.74 -5.73
N GLY A 201 -2.06 -3.25 -5.45
CA GLY A 201 -1.30 -3.52 -4.25
C GLY A 201 -0.40 -2.33 -3.90
N TRP A 202 0.04 -2.28 -2.64
CA TRP A 202 0.96 -1.27 -2.16
C TRP A 202 1.73 -1.76 -0.94
N ASN A 203 3.02 -1.42 -0.89
CA ASN A 203 3.83 -1.49 0.30
C ASN A 203 4.94 -0.43 0.27
N GLU A 204 5.23 0.15 1.43
CA GLU A 204 6.32 1.09 1.68
C GLU A 204 7.00 0.73 3.01
N PRO A 205 8.24 1.17 3.27
CA PRO A 205 8.93 0.88 4.51
C PRO A 205 8.13 1.27 5.76
N GLY A 206 7.93 0.30 6.65
CA GLY A 206 7.19 0.48 7.90
C GLY A 206 5.67 0.51 7.75
N GLU A 207 5.12 0.28 6.56
CA GLU A 207 3.68 0.18 6.32
C GLU A 207 3.17 -1.27 6.33
N ALA A 208 1.84 -1.42 6.39
CA ALA A 208 1.17 -2.67 6.07
C ALA A 208 1.35 -3.03 4.58
N VAL A 209 1.22 -4.32 4.26
CA VAL A 209 1.05 -4.77 2.87
C VAL A 209 -0.44 -4.65 2.53
N LYS A 210 -0.76 -3.91 1.47
CA LYS A 210 -2.14 -3.55 1.11
C LYS A 210 -2.51 -4.19 -0.22
N LEU A 211 -3.74 -4.70 -0.33
CA LEU A 211 -4.31 -5.19 -1.59
C LEU A 211 -5.71 -4.63 -1.81
N ALA A 212 -6.03 -4.29 -3.06
CA ALA A 212 -7.35 -3.81 -3.45
C ALA A 212 -8.17 -4.93 -4.09
N ARG A 213 -9.37 -5.19 -3.55
CA ARG A 213 -10.33 -6.21 -4.00
C ARG A 213 -9.70 -7.57 -4.30
N PRO A 214 -8.88 -8.12 -3.39
CA PRO A 214 -8.28 -9.42 -3.62
C PRO A 214 -9.35 -10.51 -3.79
N GLY A 215 -9.16 -11.34 -4.81
CA GLY A 215 -9.88 -12.60 -4.97
C GLY A 215 -8.91 -13.75 -4.70
N TRP A 216 -9.21 -14.66 -3.77
CA TRP A 216 -8.32 -15.78 -3.46
C TRP A 216 -8.73 -17.05 -4.20
N PRO A 217 -7.78 -17.81 -4.82
CA PRO A 217 -6.33 -17.62 -4.86
C PRO A 217 -5.80 -16.72 -6.00
N GLY A 218 -6.67 -16.08 -6.79
CA GLY A 218 -6.28 -15.27 -7.96
C GLY A 218 -5.29 -14.14 -7.68
N SER A 219 -5.32 -13.54 -6.50
CA SER A 219 -4.42 -12.46 -6.07
C SER A 219 -3.11 -12.96 -5.45
N ARG A 220 -2.81 -14.27 -5.48
CA ARG A 220 -1.57 -14.82 -4.89
C ARG A 220 -0.31 -14.19 -5.51
N SER A 221 -0.30 -13.97 -6.82
CA SER A 221 0.86 -13.34 -7.49
C SER A 221 1.04 -11.88 -7.07
N THR A 222 -0.05 -11.12 -6.92
CA THR A 222 0.01 -9.75 -6.38
C THR A 222 0.51 -9.75 -4.94
N LEU A 223 0.08 -10.69 -4.09
CA LEU A 223 0.61 -10.80 -2.74
C LEU A 223 2.11 -11.14 -2.73
N LEU A 224 2.58 -12.05 -3.60
CA LEU A 224 4.01 -12.35 -3.71
C LEU A 224 4.84 -11.13 -4.16
N HIS A 225 4.28 -10.30 -5.05
CA HIS A 225 4.88 -9.03 -5.46
C HIS A 225 5.08 -8.10 -4.25
N GLU A 226 4.01 -7.80 -3.51
CA GLU A 226 4.08 -6.91 -2.34
C GLU A 226 4.93 -7.48 -1.19
N LEU A 227 4.89 -8.80 -0.96
CA LEU A 227 5.73 -9.45 0.04
C LEU A 227 7.22 -9.40 -0.35
N THR A 228 7.53 -9.30 -1.64
CA THR A 228 8.91 -9.11 -2.11
C THR A 228 9.41 -7.71 -1.77
N HIS A 229 8.59 -6.66 -1.98
CA HIS A 229 8.91 -5.32 -1.49
C HIS A 229 9.15 -5.32 0.02
N HIS A 230 8.23 -5.91 0.79
CA HIS A 230 8.38 -6.04 2.25
C HIS A 230 9.71 -6.70 2.63
N ALA A 231 10.05 -7.83 2.01
CA ALA A 231 11.31 -8.52 2.29
C ALA A 231 12.55 -7.68 1.94
N VAL A 232 12.51 -6.91 0.85
CA VAL A 232 13.57 -5.99 0.44
C VAL A 232 13.71 -4.82 1.41
N PHE A 233 12.60 -4.24 1.87
CA PHE A 233 12.61 -3.15 2.84
C PHE A 233 13.16 -3.59 4.19
N GLU A 234 12.72 -4.75 4.69
CA GLU A 234 13.23 -5.33 5.94
C GLU A 234 14.72 -5.69 5.83
N ARG A 235 15.16 -6.15 4.66
CA ARG A 235 16.56 -6.56 4.46
C ARG A 235 17.54 -5.38 4.42
N TYR A 236 17.14 -4.27 3.81
CA TYR A 236 18.04 -3.14 3.54
C TYR A 236 17.75 -1.89 4.37
N GLY A 237 16.62 -1.84 5.09
CA GLY A 237 16.21 -0.68 5.87
C GLY A 237 16.24 0.60 5.04
N ALA A 238 16.84 1.67 5.57
CA ALA A 238 16.99 2.94 4.85
C ALA A 238 17.81 2.82 3.54
N GLY A 239 18.62 1.78 3.38
CA GLY A 239 19.39 1.52 2.15
C GLY A 239 18.53 1.21 0.94
N GLN A 240 17.29 0.74 1.15
CA GLN A 240 16.36 0.43 0.07
C GLN A 240 16.12 1.61 -0.88
N ALA A 241 16.14 2.84 -0.35
CA ALA A 241 15.87 4.06 -1.12
C ALA A 241 16.94 4.37 -2.19
N ARG A 242 18.08 3.66 -2.15
CA ARG A 242 19.12 3.75 -3.18
C ARG A 242 18.92 2.78 -4.34
N LEU A 243 18.08 1.76 -4.17
CA LEU A 243 17.77 0.83 -5.24
C LEU A 243 16.94 1.54 -6.31
N PRO A 244 17.32 1.45 -7.60
CA PRO A 244 16.52 2.01 -8.68
C PRO A 244 15.11 1.41 -8.72
N TRP A 245 14.13 2.22 -9.09
CA TRP A 245 12.73 1.78 -9.14
C TRP A 245 12.51 0.57 -10.07
N TRP A 246 13.16 0.54 -11.25
CA TRP A 246 13.13 -0.64 -12.13
C TRP A 246 13.64 -1.93 -11.46
N LEU A 247 14.54 -1.83 -10.49
CA LEU A 247 15.08 -2.99 -9.77
C LEU A 247 14.11 -3.44 -8.67
N HIS A 248 13.50 -2.51 -7.95
CA HIS A 248 12.41 -2.79 -7.00
C HIS A 248 11.25 -3.51 -7.67
N GLU A 249 10.70 -2.95 -8.75
CA GLU A 249 9.58 -3.56 -9.48
C GLU A 249 10.00 -4.85 -10.19
N GLY A 250 11.23 -4.87 -10.73
CA GLY A 250 11.75 -6.02 -11.45
C GLY A 250 11.87 -7.26 -10.58
N ILE A 251 12.43 -7.14 -9.36
CA ILE A 251 12.59 -8.28 -8.46
C ILE A 251 11.24 -8.74 -7.90
N ALA A 252 10.36 -7.80 -7.56
CA ALA A 252 9.00 -8.12 -7.11
C ALA A 252 8.20 -8.82 -8.21
N GLN A 253 8.31 -8.36 -9.46
CA GLN A 253 7.66 -9.00 -10.60
C GLN A 253 8.26 -10.38 -10.91
N TYR A 254 9.57 -10.57 -10.75
CA TYR A 254 10.24 -11.85 -10.94
C TYR A 254 9.76 -12.90 -9.93
N VAL A 255 9.75 -12.57 -8.64
CA VAL A 255 9.26 -13.48 -7.59
C VAL A 255 7.77 -13.76 -7.76
N ALA A 256 6.96 -12.74 -8.07
CA ALA A 256 5.54 -12.92 -8.37
C ALA A 256 5.28 -13.86 -9.55
N SER A 257 6.21 -13.94 -10.50
CA SER A 257 6.12 -14.79 -11.69
C SER A 257 6.35 -16.27 -11.41
N THR A 258 6.91 -16.66 -10.25
CA THR A 258 7.12 -18.08 -9.92
C THR A 258 5.81 -18.85 -9.74
N GLY A 259 4.72 -18.12 -9.47
CA GLY A 259 3.35 -18.65 -9.50
C GLY A 259 2.69 -18.68 -10.89
N TRP A 260 3.35 -18.20 -11.95
CA TRP A 260 2.78 -18.14 -13.30
C TRP A 260 3.08 -19.38 -14.13
N PRO A 261 2.19 -19.78 -15.06
CA PRO A 261 2.52 -20.71 -16.12
C PRO A 261 3.74 -20.24 -16.93
N ALA A 262 4.54 -21.20 -17.44
CA ALA A 262 5.72 -20.89 -18.26
C ALA A 262 5.37 -20.01 -19.48
N THR A 263 4.23 -20.26 -20.13
CA THR A 263 3.74 -19.46 -21.25
C THR A 263 3.45 -18.01 -20.88
N GLN A 264 2.94 -17.76 -19.67
CA GLN A 264 2.69 -16.41 -19.17
C GLN A 264 4.01 -15.67 -18.87
N ARG A 265 4.97 -16.35 -18.24
CA ARG A 265 6.32 -15.79 -18.00
C ARG A 265 7.01 -15.40 -19.30
N GLU A 266 6.86 -16.22 -20.33
CA GLU A 266 7.42 -15.95 -21.65
C GLU A 266 6.69 -14.79 -22.34
N THR A 267 5.36 -14.81 -22.36
CA THR A 267 4.55 -13.69 -22.91
C THR A 267 4.90 -12.35 -22.25
N TYR A 268 5.18 -12.35 -20.94
CA TYR A 268 5.56 -11.14 -20.24
C TYR A 268 6.98 -10.67 -20.62
N LEU A 269 7.95 -11.59 -20.76
CA LEU A 269 9.29 -11.29 -21.25
C LEU A 269 9.27 -10.70 -22.68
N GLN A 270 8.38 -11.20 -23.53
CA GLN A 270 8.25 -10.74 -24.92
C GLN A 270 7.89 -9.25 -25.04
N ARG A 271 7.36 -8.60 -24.00
CA ARG A 271 7.15 -7.14 -23.99
C ARG A 271 8.47 -6.40 -24.21
N SER A 272 9.47 -6.71 -23.38
CA SER A 272 10.81 -6.10 -23.44
C SER A 272 11.56 -6.49 -24.70
N ALA A 273 11.45 -7.75 -25.14
CA ALA A 273 12.03 -8.18 -26.38
C ALA A 273 11.46 -7.44 -27.60
N ASN A 274 10.15 -7.21 -27.63
CA ASN A 274 9.50 -6.47 -28.70
C ASN A 274 9.90 -4.98 -28.71
N TRP A 275 10.03 -4.34 -27.55
CA TRP A 275 10.61 -2.99 -27.46
C TRP A 275 12.05 -2.95 -27.96
N GLN A 276 12.86 -3.94 -27.59
CA GLN A 276 14.25 -4.03 -28.04
C GLN A 276 14.35 -4.20 -29.57
N LYS A 277 13.50 -5.03 -30.18
CA LYS A 277 13.41 -5.19 -31.64
C LYS A 277 13.09 -3.87 -32.36
N ARG A 278 12.28 -3.00 -31.74
CA ARG A 278 11.90 -1.68 -32.29
C ARG A 278 12.88 -0.55 -31.90
N GLY A 279 13.90 -0.82 -31.09
CA GLY A 279 14.80 0.22 -30.58
C GLY A 279 14.12 1.17 -29.58
N GLU A 280 13.06 0.70 -28.90
CA GLU A 280 12.22 1.49 -28.00
C GLU A 280 12.55 1.31 -26.52
N LEU A 281 13.52 0.45 -26.16
CA LEU A 281 13.90 0.25 -24.75
C LEU A 281 14.55 1.52 -24.17
N PRO A 282 13.96 2.14 -23.14
CA PRO A 282 14.55 3.28 -22.45
C PRO A 282 15.85 2.90 -21.73
N GLU A 283 16.72 3.90 -21.57
CA GLU A 283 17.86 3.83 -20.65
C GLU A 283 17.39 3.61 -19.21
N PHE A 284 18.07 2.72 -18.47
CA PHE A 284 17.71 2.39 -17.08
C PHE A 284 17.68 3.60 -16.15
N SER A 285 18.52 4.62 -16.41
CA SER A 285 18.52 5.87 -15.64
C SER A 285 17.18 6.62 -15.71
N ARG A 286 16.43 6.48 -16.81
CA ARG A 286 15.09 7.07 -16.97
C ARG A 286 13.99 6.32 -16.21
N LEU A 287 14.31 5.14 -15.67
CA LEU A 287 13.41 4.24 -14.95
C LEU A 287 13.78 4.12 -13.47
N ALA A 288 14.72 4.94 -12.99
CA ALA A 288 15.37 4.74 -11.69
C ALA A 288 14.63 5.41 -10.51
N VAL A 289 13.81 6.44 -10.74
CA VAL A 289 13.21 7.26 -9.68
C VAL A 289 11.70 7.31 -9.85
N PHE A 290 10.96 6.71 -8.91
CA PHE A 290 9.49 6.63 -8.95
C PHE A 290 8.85 8.01 -9.13
N GLU A 291 9.26 8.98 -8.33
CA GLU A 291 8.57 10.27 -8.22
C GLU A 291 8.62 11.11 -9.51
N SER A 292 9.68 10.93 -10.30
CA SER A 292 9.95 11.69 -11.52
C SER A 292 9.80 10.88 -12.82
N THR A 293 9.56 9.57 -12.74
CA THR A 293 9.37 8.74 -13.94
C THR A 293 7.97 8.99 -14.52
N PRO A 294 7.85 9.46 -15.79
CA PRO A 294 6.56 9.70 -16.41
C PRO A 294 5.70 8.44 -16.49
N ASP A 295 4.39 8.57 -16.30
CA ASP A 295 3.41 7.47 -16.35
C ASP A 295 3.55 6.59 -17.62
N ALA A 296 3.87 7.20 -18.76
CA ALA A 296 4.10 6.50 -20.02
C ALA A 296 5.29 5.52 -19.99
N LEU A 297 6.21 5.68 -19.03
CA LEU A 297 7.35 4.77 -18.83
C LEU A 297 7.09 3.68 -17.79
N TRP A 298 5.99 3.74 -17.02
CA TRP A 298 5.74 2.78 -15.94
C TRP A 298 5.72 1.34 -16.46
N GLY A 299 5.08 1.09 -17.61
CA GLY A 299 5.08 -0.24 -18.22
C GLY A 299 6.49 -0.80 -18.50
N TYR A 300 7.46 0.07 -18.80
CA TYR A 300 8.86 -0.32 -18.99
C TYR A 300 9.53 -0.65 -17.66
N VAL A 301 9.27 0.11 -16.59
CA VAL A 301 9.81 -0.16 -15.24
C VAL A 301 9.53 -1.60 -14.84
N TYR A 302 8.27 -2.05 -14.96
CA TYR A 302 7.88 -3.42 -14.63
C TYR A 302 8.47 -4.46 -15.60
N ALA A 303 8.26 -4.30 -16.91
CA ALA A 303 8.62 -5.34 -17.87
C ALA A 303 10.11 -5.38 -18.20
N GLN A 304 10.79 -4.23 -18.32
CA GLN A 304 12.24 -4.18 -18.50
C GLN A 304 12.96 -4.54 -17.20
N GLY A 305 12.46 -4.09 -16.05
CA GLY A 305 12.97 -4.50 -14.74
C GLY A 305 12.90 -6.03 -14.55
N TYR A 306 11.72 -6.62 -14.80
CA TYR A 306 11.54 -8.08 -14.77
C TYR A 306 12.50 -8.80 -15.72
N ALA A 307 12.61 -8.32 -16.96
CA ALA A 307 13.47 -8.93 -17.96
C ALA A 307 14.96 -8.86 -17.57
N PHE A 308 15.41 -7.74 -17.01
CA PHE A 308 16.79 -7.59 -16.52
C PHE A 308 17.06 -8.51 -15.34
N VAL A 309 16.14 -8.58 -14.38
CA VAL A 309 16.26 -9.50 -13.23
C VAL A 309 16.33 -10.95 -13.71
N ARG A 310 15.45 -11.36 -14.64
CA ARG A 310 15.48 -12.70 -15.22
C ARG A 310 16.81 -12.99 -15.92
N PHE A 311 17.30 -12.05 -16.74
CA PHE A 311 18.61 -12.15 -17.40
C PHE A 311 19.75 -12.33 -16.38
N ALA A 312 19.80 -11.48 -15.35
CA ALA A 312 20.84 -11.53 -14.33
C ALA A 312 20.79 -12.84 -13.54
N VAL A 313 19.60 -13.33 -13.19
CA VAL A 313 19.44 -14.60 -12.47
C VAL A 313 19.78 -15.80 -13.35
N GLU A 314 19.39 -15.81 -14.62
CA GLU A 314 19.71 -16.91 -15.54
C GLU A 314 21.23 -17.02 -15.79
N LEU A 315 21.94 -15.89 -15.87
CA LEU A 315 23.37 -15.87 -16.19
C LEU A 315 24.28 -15.96 -14.96
N HIS A 316 23.89 -15.33 -13.84
CA HIS A 316 24.73 -15.17 -12.66
C HIS A 316 24.14 -15.77 -11.38
N GLY A 317 22.87 -16.17 -11.40
CA GLY A 317 22.16 -16.69 -10.23
C GLY A 317 21.62 -15.59 -9.31
N MET A 318 20.61 -15.95 -8.50
CA MET A 318 19.98 -15.00 -7.56
C MET A 318 20.96 -14.43 -6.53
N GLY A 319 21.93 -15.22 -6.06
CA GLY A 319 22.92 -14.76 -5.08
C GLY A 319 23.77 -13.59 -5.59
N ALA A 320 24.14 -13.58 -6.87
CA ALA A 320 24.85 -12.46 -7.48
C ALA A 320 23.94 -11.23 -7.61
N LEU A 321 22.67 -11.41 -7.97
CA LEU A 321 21.72 -10.31 -8.06
C LEU A 321 21.45 -9.66 -6.69
N THR A 322 21.31 -10.45 -5.63
CA THR A 322 21.10 -9.90 -4.29
C THR A 322 22.36 -9.32 -3.67
N ASP A 323 23.56 -9.81 -4.02
CA ASP A 323 24.82 -9.11 -3.71
C ASP A 323 24.90 -7.75 -4.42
N PHE A 324 24.49 -7.68 -5.68
CA PHE A 324 24.40 -6.41 -6.43
C PHE A 324 23.46 -5.42 -5.73
N MET A 325 22.25 -5.86 -5.37
CA MET A 325 21.30 -5.04 -4.61
C MET A 325 21.85 -4.59 -3.26
N GLU A 326 22.49 -5.47 -2.48
CA GLU A 326 23.09 -5.11 -1.19
C GLU A 326 24.16 -4.01 -1.35
N ARG A 327 25.00 -4.10 -2.38
CA ARG A 327 26.05 -3.09 -2.64
C ARG A 327 25.44 -1.73 -2.95
N VAL A 328 24.44 -1.70 -3.83
CA VAL A 328 23.71 -0.47 -4.15
C VAL A 328 23.02 0.10 -2.90
N ALA A 329 22.37 -0.75 -2.10
CA ALA A 329 21.73 -0.34 -0.85
C ALA A 329 22.74 0.25 0.16
N ARG A 330 23.98 -0.24 0.16
CA ARG A 330 25.11 0.28 0.97
C ARG A 330 25.79 1.52 0.38
N GLY A 331 25.39 1.97 -0.81
CA GLY A 331 25.83 3.23 -1.41
C GLY A 331 26.84 3.11 -2.54
N ALA A 332 27.16 1.90 -3.02
CA ALA A 332 27.90 1.74 -4.27
C ALA A 332 27.04 2.23 -5.45
N ASP A 333 27.67 2.81 -6.47
CA ASP A 333 26.95 3.08 -7.72
C ASP A 333 26.69 1.79 -8.51
N LEU A 334 25.89 1.87 -9.57
CA LEU A 334 25.52 0.70 -10.38
C LEU A 334 26.74 0.05 -11.06
N GLY A 335 27.74 0.83 -11.45
CA GLY A 335 28.95 0.32 -12.12
C GLY A 335 29.85 -0.44 -11.15
N GLU A 336 30.10 0.13 -9.98
CA GLU A 336 30.85 -0.50 -8.88
C GLU A 336 30.17 -1.80 -8.42
N ALA A 337 28.86 -1.72 -8.15
CA ALA A 337 28.08 -2.89 -7.73
C ALA A 337 28.06 -3.97 -8.81
N SER A 338 27.83 -3.61 -10.07
CA SER A 338 27.79 -4.55 -11.19
C SER A 338 29.13 -5.25 -11.38
N THR A 339 30.24 -4.50 -11.30
CA THR A 339 31.58 -5.07 -11.47
C THR A 339 31.89 -6.07 -10.38
N ALA A 340 31.52 -5.75 -9.13
CA ALA A 340 31.80 -6.62 -8.00
C ALA A 340 30.92 -7.89 -7.97
N SER A 341 29.65 -7.79 -8.40
CA SER A 341 28.69 -8.90 -8.30
C SER A 341 28.59 -9.74 -9.57
N PHE A 342 28.75 -9.14 -10.75
CA PHE A 342 28.62 -9.81 -12.05
C PHE A 342 29.95 -9.91 -12.81
N GLY A 343 31.01 -9.26 -12.34
CA GLY A 343 32.32 -9.24 -13.02
C GLY A 343 32.36 -8.34 -14.27
N LYS A 344 31.36 -7.47 -14.46
CA LYS A 344 31.20 -6.60 -15.63
C LYS A 344 30.69 -5.22 -15.20
N SER A 345 31.08 -4.16 -15.91
CA SER A 345 30.46 -2.85 -15.72
C SER A 345 28.96 -2.91 -16.02
N PHE A 346 28.19 -1.93 -15.53
CA PHE A 346 26.75 -1.91 -15.76
C PHE A 346 26.42 -1.71 -17.24
N GLU A 347 27.23 -0.95 -17.98
CA GLU A 347 27.10 -0.76 -19.43
C GLU A 347 27.30 -2.07 -20.18
N ALA A 348 28.32 -2.85 -19.81
CA ALA A 348 28.54 -4.17 -20.39
C ALA A 348 27.42 -5.17 -20.04
N MET A 349 26.79 -5.03 -18.86
CA MET A 349 25.59 -5.80 -18.50
C MET A 349 24.38 -5.38 -19.34
N ASP A 350 24.15 -4.09 -19.57
CA ASP A 350 23.06 -3.59 -20.42
C ASP A 350 23.21 -4.05 -21.88
N GLU A 351 24.43 -3.96 -22.44
CA GLU A 351 24.71 -4.49 -23.79
C GLU A 351 24.42 -5.99 -23.90
N ALA A 352 24.87 -6.77 -22.92
CA ALA A 352 24.63 -8.21 -22.87
C ALA A 352 23.13 -8.54 -22.71
N PHE A 353 22.42 -7.81 -21.85
CA PHE A 353 20.97 -7.93 -21.66
C PHE A 353 20.21 -7.66 -22.97
N ARG A 354 20.58 -6.59 -23.68
CA ARG A 354 19.98 -6.19 -24.96
C ARG A 354 20.21 -7.21 -26.07
N LEU A 355 21.33 -7.94 -26.05
CA LEU A 355 21.59 -9.07 -26.94
C LEU A 355 20.78 -10.30 -26.51
N TRP A 356 20.76 -10.64 -25.22
CA TRP A 356 19.98 -11.76 -24.69
C TRP A 356 18.49 -11.65 -25.02
N LEU A 357 17.92 -10.44 -24.99
CA LEU A 357 16.54 -10.19 -25.42
C LEU A 357 16.30 -10.47 -26.92
N LYS A 358 17.30 -10.22 -27.78
CA LYS A 358 17.19 -10.51 -29.22
C LYS A 358 17.21 -12.03 -29.43
N ASP A 359 18.19 -12.71 -28.85
CA ASP A 359 18.37 -14.16 -28.99
C ASP A 359 17.23 -14.97 -28.39
N GLY A 360 16.64 -14.51 -27.28
CA GLY A 360 15.48 -15.15 -26.67
C GLY A 360 14.23 -15.06 -27.53
N ALA A 361 14.08 -13.96 -28.27
CA ALA A 361 12.92 -13.68 -29.12
C ALA A 361 13.02 -14.29 -30.53
N GLU A 362 14.11 -14.99 -30.83
CA GLU A 362 14.30 -15.82 -32.02
C GLU A 362 14.09 -17.33 -31.72
N ARG A 363 13.95 -17.72 -30.44
CA ARG A 363 13.73 -19.11 -30.00
C ARG A 363 12.25 -19.48 -29.78
N THR A 364 11.37 -18.48 -29.82
CA THR A 364 9.90 -18.60 -29.71
C THR A 364 9.28 -18.32 -31.06
#